data_AF-A0A7S1DAD7-F1
#
_entry.id   AF-A0A7S1DAD7-F1
#
_cell.length_a   1.000
_cell.length_b   1.000
_cell.length_c   1.000
_cell.angle_alpha   90.00
_cell.angle_beta   90.00
_cell.angle_gamma   90.00
#
_symmetry.space_group_name_H-M   'P 1'
#
loop_
_entity.id
_entity.type
_entity.pdbx_description
1 polymer ?
#
loop_
_entity_poly.entity_id
_entity_poly.type
_entity_poly.pdbx_seq_one_letter_code
_entity_poly.pdbx_strand_id
1 'polypeptide(L)'
;LAVLSAGGFCILTNWLGMDDITPFTSTFLTSMIVVGVVDNFYDVIAFVARLAKDKVQIQIPEKDTLPLNLGSGQVTGTVVRGLTRIMSPETERDCQCEAAAFYAAYTLGLPCFAFRPNALEGAVLVAESLKMNDDKSVGLDPLLSDTGLMKMLVWLMAPAAMESSKHPQLIVSDPREGQGLLVRLEDKADLLVSEKGNPVDLWWTEKEGELQDMVKWAYTEADLMLRSNKEVVQELSERLASGAATVGDLVAVVEGW
;
A
#
# COMPACT_ATOMS: atom_id res chain seq x y z
N LEU A 1 -8.63 1.43 26.23
CA LEU A 1 -9.13 0.09 26.67
C LEU A 1 -8.21 -1.05 26.21
N ALA A 2 -7.82 -1.11 24.92
CA ALA A 2 -6.96 -2.18 24.37
C ALA A 2 -5.57 -2.29 25.07
N VAL A 3 -4.98 -1.17 25.47
CA VAL A 3 -3.68 -1.14 26.19
C VAL A 3 -3.82 -1.67 27.62
N LEU A 4 -4.95 -1.39 28.28
CA LEU A 4 -5.23 -1.90 29.62
C LEU A 4 -5.54 -3.40 29.60
N SER A 5 -6.21 -3.91 28.56
CA SER A 5 -6.41 -5.34 28.37
C SER A 5 -5.11 -6.08 28.04
N ALA A 6 -4.21 -5.48 27.24
CA ALA A 6 -2.91 -6.05 26.93
C ALA A 6 -1.97 -6.05 28.16
N GLY A 7 -1.94 -4.95 28.92
CA GLY A 7 -1.19 -4.87 30.18
C GLY A 7 -1.72 -5.86 31.23
N GLY A 8 -3.03 -6.02 31.32
CA GLY A 8 -3.66 -7.02 32.19
C GLY A 8 -3.31 -8.45 31.77
N PHE A 9 -3.28 -8.73 30.46
CA PHE A 9 -2.90 -10.04 29.91
C PHE A 9 -1.43 -10.39 30.24
N CYS A 10 -0.49 -9.44 30.10
CA CYS A 10 0.91 -9.68 30.42
C CYS A 10 1.18 -9.87 31.92
N ILE A 11 0.45 -9.17 32.79
CA ILE A 11 0.53 -9.39 34.24
C ILE A 11 -0.03 -10.78 34.60
N LEU A 12 -1.13 -11.20 33.96
CA LEU A 12 -1.73 -12.51 34.13
C LEU A 12 -0.82 -13.65 33.65
N THR A 13 -0.17 -13.51 32.50
CA THR A 13 0.76 -14.55 31.99
C THR A 13 2.00 -14.68 32.86
N ASN A 14 2.50 -13.56 33.41
CA ASN A 14 3.65 -13.56 34.32
C ASN A 14 3.26 -14.11 35.72
N TRP A 15 2.02 -13.90 36.15
CA TRP A 15 1.49 -14.47 37.38
C TRP A 15 1.15 -15.96 37.27
N LEU A 16 0.75 -16.43 36.07
CA LEU A 16 0.42 -17.83 35.78
C LEU A 16 1.65 -18.73 35.50
N GLY A 17 2.87 -18.18 35.54
CA GLY A 17 4.11 -18.98 35.43
C GLY A 17 4.30 -19.65 34.07
N MET A 18 3.82 -19.02 32.99
CA MET A 18 4.03 -19.52 31.63
C MET A 18 5.44 -19.17 31.13
N ASP A 19 6.44 -19.89 31.64
CA ASP A 19 7.88 -19.68 31.35
C ASP A 19 8.30 -20.09 29.91
N ASP A 20 7.40 -20.66 29.12
CA ASP A 20 7.69 -21.16 27.75
C ASP A 20 7.68 -20.07 26.66
N ILE A 21 7.43 -18.81 27.01
CA ILE A 21 7.56 -17.70 26.06
C ILE A 21 9.04 -17.29 26.02
N THR A 22 9.68 -17.53 24.87
CA THR A 22 11.08 -17.16 24.62
C THR A 22 11.41 -15.75 25.13
N PRO A 23 12.55 -15.54 25.81
CA PRO A 23 12.89 -14.26 26.47
C PRO A 23 12.90 -13.06 25.50
N PHE A 24 13.14 -13.31 24.21
CA PHE A 24 13.03 -12.32 23.14
C PHE A 24 11.59 -11.81 22.94
N THR A 25 10.61 -12.71 22.96
CA THR A 25 9.20 -12.39 22.78
C THR A 25 8.67 -11.58 23.96
N SER A 26 9.08 -11.93 25.19
CA SER A 26 8.73 -11.18 26.40
C SER A 26 9.32 -9.77 26.41
N THR A 27 10.59 -9.62 26.02
CA THR A 27 11.27 -8.30 25.98
C THR A 27 10.67 -7.40 24.89
N PHE A 28 10.33 -7.98 23.74
CA PHE A 28 9.70 -7.26 22.63
C PHE A 28 8.25 -6.86 22.92
N LEU A 29 7.44 -7.74 23.51
CA LEU A 29 6.09 -7.37 23.96
C LEU A 29 6.14 -6.29 25.04
N THR A 30 7.08 -6.39 25.98
CA THR A 30 7.24 -5.41 27.04
C THR A 30 7.66 -4.06 26.48
N SER A 31 8.60 -4.01 25.52
CA SER A 31 9.00 -2.75 24.89
C SER A 31 7.86 -2.14 24.06
N MET A 32 7.05 -2.95 23.38
CA MET A 32 5.85 -2.48 22.68
C MET A 32 4.77 -1.96 23.61
N ILE A 33 4.52 -2.62 24.74
CA ILE A 33 3.59 -2.14 25.76
C ILE A 33 4.11 -0.85 26.36
N VAL A 34 5.41 -0.73 26.63
CA VAL A 34 6.00 0.52 27.11
C VAL A 34 5.83 1.64 26.08
N VAL A 35 6.10 1.40 24.79
CA VAL A 35 5.90 2.40 23.73
C VAL A 35 4.42 2.77 23.59
N GLY A 36 3.51 1.79 23.60
CA GLY A 36 2.06 2.03 23.53
C GLY A 36 1.50 2.73 24.77
N VAL A 37 2.03 2.45 25.96
CA VAL A 37 1.70 3.13 27.21
C VAL A 37 2.28 4.54 27.22
N VAL A 38 3.49 4.76 26.69
CA VAL A 38 4.12 6.08 26.56
C VAL A 38 3.36 6.96 25.54
N ASP A 39 2.95 6.42 24.39
CA ASP A 39 2.19 7.16 23.37
C ASP A 39 0.74 7.43 23.83
N ASN A 40 0.12 6.52 24.59
CA ASN A 40 -1.18 6.73 25.23
C ASN A 40 -1.09 7.42 26.61
N PHE A 41 0.11 7.72 27.13
CA PHE A 41 0.30 8.26 28.47
C PHE A 41 -0.40 9.62 28.59
N TYR A 42 -0.40 10.39 27.51
CA TYR A 42 -1.12 11.66 27.44
C TYR A 42 -2.64 11.48 27.52
N ASP A 43 -3.21 10.49 26.81
CA ASP A 43 -4.65 10.22 26.87
C ASP A 43 -5.05 9.64 28.24
N VAL A 44 -4.18 8.88 28.91
CA VAL A 44 -4.38 8.41 30.29
C VAL A 44 -4.31 9.57 31.28
N ILE A 45 -3.32 10.46 31.16
CA ILE A 45 -3.22 11.68 31.98
C ILE A 45 -4.44 12.58 31.74
N ALA A 46 -4.86 12.77 30.48
CA ALA A 46 -6.03 13.57 30.14
C ALA A 46 -7.33 12.94 30.66
N PHE A 47 -7.45 11.61 30.64
CA PHE A 47 -8.58 10.88 31.21
C PHE A 47 -8.62 10.97 32.74
N VAL A 48 -7.47 10.80 33.41
CA VAL A 48 -7.32 10.95 34.87
C VAL A 48 -7.56 12.39 35.30
N ALA A 49 -7.05 13.38 34.56
CA ALA A 49 -7.29 14.80 34.83
C ALA A 49 -8.75 15.21 34.61
N ARG A 50 -9.46 14.60 33.64
CA ARG A 50 -10.91 14.76 33.46
C ARG A 50 -11.72 14.13 34.58
N LEU A 51 -11.30 12.98 35.11
CA LEU A 51 -11.92 12.33 36.28
C LEU A 51 -11.62 13.06 37.61
N ALA A 52 -10.45 13.71 37.72
CA ALA A 52 -10.04 14.47 38.90
C ALA A 52 -10.51 15.94 38.87
N LYS A 53 -11.18 16.37 37.80
CA LYS A 53 -11.60 17.77 37.58
C LYS A 53 -12.57 18.30 38.62
N ASP A 54 -13.26 17.41 39.35
CA ASP A 54 -14.12 17.77 40.49
C ASP A 54 -13.34 18.11 41.77
N LYS A 55 -12.01 17.91 41.82
CA LYS A 55 -11.20 18.20 43.02
C LYS A 55 -9.95 19.05 42.80
N VAL A 56 -9.39 19.14 41.59
CA VAL A 56 -8.19 19.97 41.34
C VAL A 56 -8.25 20.59 39.94
N GLN A 57 -8.15 21.93 39.86
CA GLN A 57 -8.01 22.66 38.59
C GLN A 57 -6.59 22.48 38.03
N ILE A 58 -6.36 21.39 37.30
CA ILE A 58 -5.10 21.18 36.56
C ILE A 58 -5.31 21.69 35.13
N GLN A 59 -4.53 22.69 34.72
CA GLN A 59 -4.45 23.11 33.31
C GLN A 59 -3.65 22.07 32.53
N ILE A 60 -4.29 21.39 31.59
CA ILE A 60 -3.66 20.40 30.71
C ILE A 60 -3.05 21.18 29.52
N PRO A 61 -1.76 21.00 29.20
CA PRO A 61 -1.14 21.66 28.05
C PRO A 61 -1.74 21.16 26.73
N GLU A 62 -1.93 22.05 25.75
CA GLU A 62 -2.51 21.72 24.44
C GLU A 62 -1.62 20.75 23.64
N LYS A 63 -2.27 19.79 22.94
CA LYS A 63 -1.66 18.64 22.24
C LYS A 63 -0.54 19.04 21.27
N ASP A 64 -0.60 20.25 20.70
CA ASP A 64 0.30 20.70 19.64
C ASP A 64 1.68 21.21 20.13
N THR A 65 1.90 21.28 21.44
CA THR A 65 3.16 21.77 22.03
C THR A 65 4.12 20.66 22.46
N LEU A 66 3.76 19.39 22.29
CA LEU A 66 4.58 18.28 22.74
C LEU A 66 5.64 17.89 21.68
N PRO A 67 6.91 17.72 22.09
CA PRO A 67 7.94 17.24 21.19
C PRO A 67 7.57 15.83 20.69
N LEU A 68 7.77 15.59 19.39
CA LEU A 68 7.58 14.30 18.69
C LEU A 68 6.14 13.92 18.27
N ASN A 69 5.17 14.83 18.24
CA ASN A 69 3.77 14.51 17.84
C ASN A 69 3.17 13.32 18.63
N LEU A 70 3.58 13.16 19.89
CA LEU A 70 3.06 12.16 20.81
C LEU A 70 1.57 12.45 21.07
N GLY A 71 0.71 11.46 20.81
CA GLY A 71 -0.75 11.61 20.87
C GLY A 71 -1.47 11.86 19.53
N SER A 72 -0.75 11.88 18.40
CA SER A 72 -1.32 11.93 17.05
C SER A 72 -1.75 10.56 16.49
N GLY A 73 -1.33 9.46 17.15
CA GLY A 73 -1.58 8.10 16.69
C GLY A 73 -0.79 7.68 15.44
N GLN A 74 0.06 8.54 14.87
CA GLN A 74 0.87 8.21 13.69
C GLN A 74 1.95 7.16 13.99
N VAL A 75 2.59 7.25 15.17
CA VAL A 75 3.60 6.28 15.62
C VAL A 75 2.92 4.95 15.96
N THR A 76 1.84 4.97 16.75
CA THR A 76 1.04 3.76 17.04
C THR A 76 0.47 3.12 15.77
N GLY A 77 -0.03 3.88 14.80
CA GLY A 77 -0.54 3.34 13.53
C GLY A 77 0.54 2.65 12.69
N THR A 78 1.75 3.20 12.67
CA THR A 78 2.90 2.60 11.96
C THR A 78 3.37 1.32 12.67
N VAL A 79 3.40 1.32 14.01
CA VAL A 79 3.78 0.15 14.81
C VAL A 79 2.74 -0.96 14.74
N VAL A 80 1.43 -0.62 14.78
CA VAL A 80 0.35 -1.59 14.64
C VAL A 80 0.33 -2.20 13.24
N ARG A 81 0.51 -1.41 12.17
CA ARG A 81 0.67 -1.94 10.81
C ARG A 81 1.89 -2.85 10.69
N GLY A 82 3.02 -2.45 11.30
CA GLY A 82 4.22 -3.28 11.37
C GLY A 82 4.03 -4.58 12.15
N LEU A 83 3.25 -4.55 13.25
CA LEU A 83 2.97 -5.72 14.08
C LEU A 83 1.97 -6.67 13.42
N THR A 84 0.90 -6.16 12.80
CA THR A 84 -0.04 -6.97 12.00
C THR A 84 0.69 -7.68 10.87
N ARG A 85 1.65 -7.00 10.22
CA ARG A 85 2.51 -7.60 9.19
C ARG A 85 3.45 -8.70 9.72
N ILE A 86 3.85 -8.65 10.98
CA ILE A 86 4.75 -9.65 11.61
C ILE A 86 3.95 -10.83 12.20
N MET A 87 2.74 -10.59 12.71
CA MET A 87 1.97 -11.58 13.45
C MET A 87 0.96 -12.37 12.60
N SER A 88 0.69 -11.94 11.37
CA SER A 88 -0.24 -12.65 10.48
C SER A 88 0.39 -12.78 9.09
N PRO A 89 0.81 -13.98 8.67
CA PRO A 89 1.03 -14.24 7.26
C PRO A 89 -0.34 -14.17 6.57
N GLU A 90 -0.75 -12.97 6.16
CA GLU A 90 -1.99 -12.75 5.41
C GLU A 90 -1.76 -13.13 3.95
N THR A 91 -1.43 -14.40 3.71
CA THR A 91 -1.19 -14.96 2.38
C THR A 91 -2.39 -14.75 1.45
N GLU A 92 -3.60 -14.83 1.99
CA GLU A 92 -4.84 -14.57 1.24
C GLU A 92 -4.89 -13.13 0.72
N ARG A 93 -4.49 -12.16 1.54
CA ARG A 93 -4.49 -10.75 1.18
C ARG A 93 -3.42 -10.41 0.16
N ASP A 94 -2.23 -11.00 0.32
CA ASP A 94 -1.17 -10.94 -0.69
C ASP A 94 -1.70 -11.49 -2.02
N CYS A 95 -2.31 -12.68 -2.02
CA CYS A 95 -2.87 -13.31 -3.21
C CYS A 95 -3.98 -12.47 -3.86
N GLN A 96 -4.81 -11.77 -3.08
CA GLN A 96 -5.82 -10.85 -3.61
C GLN A 96 -5.18 -9.66 -4.33
N CYS A 97 -4.14 -9.05 -3.74
CA CYS A 97 -3.40 -7.95 -4.35
C CYS A 97 -2.68 -8.39 -5.63
N GLU A 98 -2.08 -9.58 -5.60
CA GLU A 98 -1.36 -10.18 -6.71
C GLU A 98 -2.30 -10.57 -7.86
N ALA A 99 -3.48 -11.12 -7.55
CA ALA A 99 -4.53 -11.38 -8.54
C ALA A 99 -5.02 -10.09 -9.21
N ALA A 100 -5.19 -9.01 -8.45
CA ALA A 100 -5.63 -7.73 -8.98
C ALA A 100 -4.59 -7.11 -9.92
N ALA A 101 -3.31 -7.13 -9.54
CA ALA A 101 -2.21 -6.67 -10.39
C ALA A 101 -2.12 -7.49 -11.69
N PHE A 102 -2.20 -8.82 -11.57
CA PHE A 102 -2.16 -9.71 -12.72
C PHE A 102 -3.32 -9.46 -13.69
N TYR A 103 -4.54 -9.39 -13.16
CA TYR A 103 -5.74 -9.14 -13.95
C TYR A 103 -5.68 -7.79 -14.68
N ALA A 104 -5.27 -6.72 -13.97
CA ALA A 104 -5.12 -5.40 -14.56
C ALA A 104 -4.05 -5.39 -15.66
N ALA A 105 -2.88 -5.98 -15.41
CA ALA A 105 -1.83 -6.08 -16.42
C ALA A 105 -2.30 -6.80 -17.70
N TYR A 106 -2.94 -7.95 -17.53
CA TYR A 106 -3.42 -8.76 -18.65
C TYR A 106 -4.47 -8.02 -19.47
N THR A 107 -5.49 -7.45 -18.82
CA THR A 107 -6.60 -6.76 -19.49
C THR A 107 -6.19 -5.46 -20.17
N LEU A 108 -5.22 -4.73 -19.60
CA LEU A 108 -4.68 -3.52 -20.19
C LEU A 108 -3.69 -3.79 -21.34
N GLY A 109 -3.28 -5.05 -21.52
CA GLY A 109 -2.31 -5.48 -22.51
C GLY A 109 -0.90 -5.01 -22.21
N LEU A 110 -0.54 -4.94 -20.92
CA LEU A 110 0.82 -4.56 -20.50
C LEU A 110 1.78 -5.74 -20.72
N PRO A 111 3.05 -5.47 -21.08
CA PRO A 111 4.04 -6.52 -21.35
C PRO A 111 4.56 -7.23 -20.08
N CYS A 112 4.12 -6.82 -18.89
CA CYS A 112 4.60 -7.31 -17.60
C CYS A 112 3.47 -7.89 -16.75
N PHE A 113 3.73 -9.03 -16.09
CA PHE A 113 2.82 -9.67 -15.13
C PHE A 113 3.38 -9.64 -13.71
N ALA A 114 4.00 -8.52 -13.31
CA ALA A 114 4.53 -8.44 -11.95
C ALA A 114 3.37 -8.53 -10.96
N PHE A 115 3.40 -9.55 -10.11
CA PHE A 115 2.40 -9.77 -9.07
C PHE A 115 2.40 -8.64 -8.03
N ARG A 116 3.51 -7.91 -7.88
CA ARG A 116 3.62 -6.75 -6.99
C ARG A 116 4.15 -5.55 -7.77
N PRO A 117 3.26 -4.75 -8.39
CA PRO A 117 3.68 -3.63 -9.20
C PRO A 117 4.34 -2.56 -8.33
N ASN A 118 5.44 -1.97 -8.82
CA ASN A 118 6.11 -0.86 -8.15
C ASN A 118 6.49 0.24 -9.15
N ALA A 119 6.67 1.46 -8.64
CA ALA A 119 6.99 2.65 -9.41
C ALA A 119 8.29 2.56 -10.19
N LEU A 120 9.32 1.92 -9.64
CA LEU A 120 10.62 1.74 -10.29
C LEU A 120 10.51 0.79 -11.49
N GLU A 121 9.85 -0.35 -11.34
CA GLU A 121 9.57 -1.29 -12.42
C GLU A 121 8.72 -0.63 -13.50
N GLY A 122 7.69 0.11 -13.11
CA GLY A 122 6.89 0.89 -14.06
C GLY A 122 7.74 1.89 -14.85
N ALA A 123 8.63 2.62 -14.19
CA ALA A 123 9.51 3.58 -14.85
C ALA A 123 10.53 2.89 -15.78
N VAL A 124 11.04 1.72 -15.40
CA VAL A 124 11.94 0.90 -16.24
C VAL A 124 11.20 0.42 -17.48
N LEU A 125 9.98 -0.09 -17.35
CA LEU A 125 9.16 -0.54 -18.48
C LEU A 125 8.86 0.59 -19.46
N VAL A 126 8.52 1.78 -18.93
CA VAL A 126 8.32 2.97 -19.76
C VAL A 126 9.61 3.32 -20.52
N ALA A 127 10.76 3.33 -19.83
CA ALA A 127 12.04 3.63 -20.47
C ALA A 127 12.48 2.57 -21.50
N GLU A 128 12.20 1.28 -21.25
CA GLU A 128 12.46 0.20 -22.20
C GLU A 128 11.56 0.28 -23.43
N SER A 129 10.29 0.65 -23.26
CA SER A 129 9.35 0.82 -24.37
C SER A 129 9.82 1.90 -25.37
N LEU A 130 10.50 2.94 -24.88
CA LEU A 130 11.08 3.98 -25.74
C LEU A 130 12.24 3.46 -26.58
N LYS A 131 13.11 2.63 -26.00
CA LYS A 131 14.26 2.05 -26.71
C LYS A 131 13.84 1.08 -27.80
N MET A 132 12.75 0.33 -27.57
CA MET A 132 12.25 -0.64 -28.54
C MET A 132 11.54 0.02 -29.72
N ASN A 133 10.97 1.22 -29.56
CA ASN A 133 10.29 1.94 -30.63
C ASN A 133 11.25 2.57 -31.66
N ASP A 134 12.53 2.78 -31.32
CA ASP A 134 13.54 3.19 -32.30
C ASP A 134 13.73 2.11 -33.40
N ASP A 135 13.53 0.84 -33.04
CA ASP A 135 13.47 -0.28 -33.98
C ASP A 135 12.02 -0.46 -34.48
N LYS A 136 11.69 0.23 -35.58
CA LYS A 136 10.40 0.32 -36.32
C LYS A 136 9.65 -0.99 -36.68
N SER A 137 9.90 -2.09 -36.00
CA SER A 137 9.46 -3.44 -36.36
C SER A 137 8.15 -3.88 -35.71
N VAL A 138 7.67 -3.21 -34.66
CA VAL A 138 6.40 -3.57 -34.00
C VAL A 138 5.62 -2.29 -33.69
N GLY A 139 4.47 -2.09 -34.35
CA GLY A 139 3.60 -0.93 -34.17
C GLY A 139 2.83 -0.93 -32.85
N LEU A 140 3.52 -1.15 -31.72
CA LEU A 140 2.97 -1.03 -30.38
C LEU A 140 3.12 0.42 -29.93
N ASP A 141 2.05 1.00 -29.37
CA ASP A 141 2.10 2.34 -28.80
C ASP A 141 3.11 2.37 -27.63
N PRO A 142 3.99 3.38 -27.55
CA PRO A 142 4.92 3.53 -26.44
C PRO A 142 4.16 3.61 -25.11
N LEU A 143 4.71 3.03 -24.03
CA LEU A 143 4.11 3.15 -22.70
C LEU A 143 4.19 4.59 -22.15
N LEU A 144 5.00 5.45 -22.76
CA LEU A 144 5.03 6.89 -22.48
C LEU A 144 3.92 7.68 -23.21
N SER A 145 3.13 7.05 -24.10
CA SER A 145 1.94 7.69 -24.64
C SER A 145 0.92 7.97 -23.53
N ASP A 146 0.02 8.93 -23.74
CA ASP A 146 -1.05 9.23 -22.78
C ASP A 146 -1.83 7.98 -22.39
N THR A 147 -2.22 7.18 -23.38
CA THR A 147 -2.92 5.91 -23.16
C THR A 147 -2.04 4.90 -22.41
N GLY A 148 -0.78 4.75 -22.80
CA GLY A 148 0.17 3.84 -22.16
C GLY A 148 0.39 4.17 -20.68
N LEU A 149 0.59 5.45 -20.37
CA LEU A 149 0.81 5.92 -19.01
C LEU A 149 -0.43 5.72 -18.14
N MET A 150 -1.62 6.02 -18.68
CA MET A 150 -2.88 5.79 -17.98
C MET A 150 -3.06 4.30 -17.65
N LYS A 151 -2.73 3.39 -18.58
CA LYS A 151 -2.72 1.94 -18.31
C LYS A 151 -1.72 1.58 -17.20
N MET A 152 -0.51 2.11 -17.23
CA MET A 152 0.50 1.86 -16.18
C MET A 152 0.02 2.33 -14.80
N LEU A 153 -0.64 3.48 -14.74
CA LEU A 153 -1.21 4.00 -13.49
C LEU A 153 -2.35 3.11 -12.97
N VAL A 154 -3.27 2.68 -13.83
CA VAL A 154 -4.35 1.75 -13.44
C VAL A 154 -3.77 0.44 -12.90
N TRP A 155 -2.73 -0.10 -13.55
CA TRP A 155 -2.03 -1.29 -13.09
C TRP A 155 -1.36 -1.10 -11.71
N LEU A 156 -0.66 0.01 -11.48
CA LEU A 156 -0.03 0.33 -10.19
C LEU A 156 -1.07 0.53 -9.07
N MET A 157 -2.26 1.04 -9.39
CA MET A 157 -3.32 1.29 -8.41
C MET A 157 -4.21 0.06 -8.16
N ALA A 158 -4.18 -0.96 -9.00
CA ALA A 158 -5.03 -2.14 -8.88
C ALA A 158 -4.91 -2.89 -7.53
N PRO A 159 -3.71 -3.12 -6.97
CA PRO A 159 -3.58 -3.72 -5.63
C PRO A 159 -4.24 -2.87 -4.53
N ALA A 160 -4.06 -1.54 -4.58
CA ALA A 160 -4.64 -0.63 -3.60
C ALA A 160 -6.17 -0.57 -3.70
N ALA A 161 -6.70 -0.59 -4.93
CA ALA A 161 -8.13 -0.71 -5.18
C ALA A 161 -8.71 -2.02 -4.62
N MET A 162 -8.07 -3.16 -4.92
CA MET A 162 -8.49 -4.46 -4.38
C MET A 162 -8.47 -4.48 -2.86
N GLU A 163 -7.35 -4.09 -2.27
CA GLU A 163 -7.14 -4.18 -0.83
C GLU A 163 -8.11 -3.27 -0.07
N SER A 164 -8.31 -2.02 -0.52
CA SER A 164 -9.28 -1.10 0.09
C SER A 164 -10.73 -1.54 -0.05
N SER A 165 -11.07 -2.34 -1.06
CA SER A 165 -12.42 -2.87 -1.23
C SER A 165 -12.76 -3.98 -0.24
N LYS A 166 -11.76 -4.76 0.20
CA LYS A 166 -11.92 -5.93 1.08
C LYS A 166 -11.48 -5.71 2.51
N HIS A 167 -10.53 -4.80 2.73
CA HIS A 167 -9.87 -4.58 4.01
C HIS A 167 -9.97 -3.12 4.46
N PRO A 168 -10.17 -2.85 5.77
CA PRO A 168 -10.34 -1.49 6.28
C PRO A 168 -9.05 -0.65 6.29
N GLN A 169 -7.90 -1.28 6.08
CA GLN A 169 -6.59 -0.63 6.07
C GLN A 169 -5.78 -1.19 4.91
N LEU A 170 -4.85 -0.41 4.36
CA LEU A 170 -3.84 -0.87 3.40
C LEU A 170 -2.58 -1.30 4.18
N ILE A 171 -2.10 -2.51 3.93
CA ILE A 171 -0.93 -3.11 4.60
C ILE A 171 0.03 -3.70 3.55
N VAL A 172 -0.51 -4.33 2.51
CA VAL A 172 0.25 -5.00 1.44
C VAL A 172 0.53 -4.04 0.29
N SER A 173 -0.49 -3.32 -0.17
CA SER A 173 -0.34 -2.37 -1.26
C SER A 173 0.12 -1.00 -0.77
N ASP A 174 0.83 -0.27 -1.64
CA ASP A 174 1.18 1.13 -1.41
C ASP A 174 0.52 2.02 -2.48
N PRO A 175 -0.46 2.89 -2.12
CA PRO A 175 -1.11 3.78 -3.07
C PRO A 175 -0.17 4.88 -3.59
N ARG A 176 1.03 5.03 -3.01
CA ARG A 176 2.03 6.01 -3.44
C ARG A 176 2.78 5.56 -4.70
N GLU A 177 2.67 4.31 -5.10
CA GLU A 177 3.40 3.78 -6.27
C GLU A 177 2.99 4.49 -7.57
N GLY A 178 1.70 4.83 -7.74
CA GLY A 178 1.23 5.62 -8.89
C GLY A 178 1.87 7.00 -8.96
N GLN A 179 1.89 7.74 -7.85
CA GLN A 179 2.61 9.02 -7.75
C GLN A 179 4.12 8.85 -7.93
N GLY A 180 4.68 7.78 -7.34
CA GLY A 180 6.10 7.47 -7.41
C GLY A 180 6.57 7.19 -8.84
N LEU A 181 5.72 6.67 -9.72
CA LEU A 181 6.01 6.53 -11.14
C LEU A 181 6.15 7.90 -11.79
N LEU A 182 5.14 8.77 -11.63
CA LEU A 182 5.10 10.09 -12.26
C LEU A 182 6.28 10.95 -11.83
N VAL A 183 6.58 11.00 -10.53
CA VAL A 183 7.74 11.73 -10.00
C VAL A 183 9.06 11.20 -10.58
N ARG A 184 9.20 9.88 -10.75
CA ARG A 184 10.42 9.30 -11.36
C ARG A 184 10.55 9.62 -12.85
N LEU A 185 9.44 9.76 -13.56
CA LEU A 185 9.42 10.18 -14.96
C LEU A 185 9.77 11.67 -15.07
N GLU A 186 9.26 12.50 -14.16
CA GLU A 186 9.62 13.93 -14.03
C GLU A 186 11.12 14.12 -13.74
N ASP A 187 11.65 13.41 -12.74
CA ASP A 187 13.07 13.46 -12.36
C ASP A 187 14.01 13.06 -13.52
N LYS A 188 13.48 12.28 -14.47
CA LYS A 188 14.22 11.79 -15.64
C LYS A 188 13.74 12.42 -16.94
N ALA A 189 12.88 13.45 -16.91
CA ALA A 189 12.30 14.06 -18.10
C ALA A 189 13.38 14.49 -19.10
N ASP A 190 14.48 15.06 -18.60
CA ASP A 190 15.62 15.51 -19.41
C ASP A 190 16.35 14.35 -20.13
N LEU A 191 16.25 13.13 -19.61
CA LEU A 191 16.82 11.92 -20.19
C LEU A 191 15.84 11.18 -21.10
N LEU A 192 14.54 11.48 -20.97
CA LEU A 192 13.49 10.94 -21.82
C LEU A 192 13.41 11.82 -23.06
N VAL A 193 14.00 11.32 -24.15
CA VAL A 193 14.00 12.02 -25.44
C VAL A 193 12.85 11.45 -26.28
N SER A 194 11.97 12.33 -26.75
CA SER A 194 10.94 11.98 -27.74
C SER A 194 11.60 11.58 -29.08
N GLU A 195 10.91 10.81 -29.92
CA GLU A 195 11.35 10.43 -31.28
C GLU A 195 11.83 11.63 -32.14
N LYS A 196 11.44 12.86 -31.78
CA LYS A 196 11.83 14.11 -32.46
C LYS A 196 13.06 14.81 -31.87
N GLY A 197 13.75 14.21 -30.89
CA GLY A 197 14.92 14.82 -30.23
C GLY A 197 14.58 15.93 -29.24
N ASN A 198 13.29 16.15 -28.96
CA ASN A 198 12.82 17.10 -27.96
C ASN A 198 12.62 16.41 -26.61
N PRO A 199 12.78 17.12 -25.49
CA PRO A 199 12.36 16.62 -24.19
C PRO A 199 10.88 16.23 -24.24
N VAL A 200 10.53 15.14 -23.56
CA VAL A 200 9.15 14.64 -23.51
C VAL A 200 8.28 15.69 -22.85
N ASP A 201 7.15 15.98 -23.49
CA ASP A 201 6.12 16.85 -22.95
C ASP A 201 5.31 16.08 -21.88
N LEU A 202 5.58 16.39 -20.61
CA LEU A 202 4.88 15.80 -19.46
C LEU A 202 3.69 16.70 -19.12
N TRP A 203 2.58 16.50 -19.82
CA TRP A 203 1.38 17.36 -19.75
C TRP A 203 0.84 17.59 -18.33
N TRP A 204 1.02 16.63 -17.41
CA TRP A 204 0.57 16.72 -16.02
C TRP A 204 1.43 17.64 -15.13
N THR A 205 2.56 18.14 -15.64
CA THR A 205 3.44 19.09 -14.93
C THR A 205 3.00 20.55 -15.13
N GLU A 206 2.10 20.82 -16.08
CA GLU A 206 1.68 22.18 -16.42
C GLU A 206 0.73 22.81 -15.40
N LYS A 207 -0.10 21.99 -14.74
CA LYS A 207 -1.11 22.48 -13.79
C LYS A 207 -0.95 21.86 -12.41
N GLU A 208 -1.05 22.71 -11.40
CA GLU A 208 -1.04 22.29 -10.00
C GLU A 208 -2.25 21.39 -9.71
N GLY A 209 -1.98 20.17 -9.23
CA GLY A 209 -3.02 19.21 -8.85
C GLY A 209 -3.37 18.14 -9.90
N GLU A 210 -2.98 18.31 -11.17
CA GLU A 210 -3.28 17.32 -12.22
C GLU A 210 -2.70 15.94 -11.90
N LEU A 211 -1.48 15.89 -11.37
CA LEU A 211 -0.87 14.64 -10.90
C LEU A 211 -1.76 13.90 -9.89
N GLN A 212 -2.31 14.61 -8.91
CA GLN A 212 -3.16 13.99 -7.89
C GLN A 212 -4.48 13.50 -8.48
N ASP A 213 -5.05 14.26 -9.41
CA ASP A 213 -6.30 13.91 -10.05
C ASP A 213 -6.14 12.72 -11.00
N MET A 214 -5.00 12.58 -11.67
CA MET A 214 -4.64 11.38 -12.44
C MET A 214 -4.54 10.13 -11.56
N VAL A 215 -3.86 10.21 -10.42
CA VAL A 215 -3.73 9.07 -9.51
C VAL A 215 -5.09 8.67 -8.93
N LYS A 216 -5.94 9.65 -8.57
CA LYS A 216 -7.32 9.38 -8.13
C LYS A 216 -8.15 8.73 -9.23
N TRP A 217 -8.06 9.25 -10.46
CA TRP A 217 -8.74 8.68 -11.61
C TRP A 217 -8.30 7.23 -11.85
N ALA A 218 -6.99 6.97 -11.84
CA ALA A 218 -6.44 5.62 -12.04
C ALA A 218 -6.90 4.65 -10.96
N TYR A 219 -6.98 5.10 -9.70
CA TYR A 219 -7.55 4.31 -8.62
C TYR A 219 -9.03 3.98 -8.86
N THR A 220 -9.84 4.98 -9.25
CA THR A 220 -11.27 4.74 -9.53
C THR A 220 -11.49 3.82 -10.72
N GLU A 221 -10.66 3.93 -11.75
CA GLU A 221 -10.74 3.09 -12.93
C GLU A 221 -10.33 1.64 -12.60
N ALA A 222 -9.25 1.46 -11.83
CA ALA A 222 -8.82 0.14 -11.36
C ALA A 222 -9.90 -0.51 -10.48
N ASP A 223 -10.50 0.25 -9.58
CA ASP A 223 -11.59 -0.21 -8.72
C ASP A 223 -12.84 -0.62 -9.53
N LEU A 224 -13.26 0.18 -10.51
CA LEU A 224 -14.37 -0.17 -11.40
C LEU A 224 -14.08 -1.44 -12.21
N MET A 225 -12.87 -1.56 -12.76
CA MET A 225 -12.42 -2.73 -13.51
C MET A 225 -12.49 -4.00 -12.65
N LEU A 226 -11.96 -3.96 -11.43
CA LEU A 226 -11.92 -5.10 -10.53
C LEU A 226 -13.32 -5.49 -10.04
N ARG A 227 -14.18 -4.52 -9.73
CA ARG A 227 -15.58 -4.80 -9.32
C ARG A 227 -16.40 -5.42 -10.44
N SER A 228 -16.22 -4.93 -11.67
CA SER A 228 -16.93 -5.44 -12.85
C SER A 228 -16.57 -6.89 -13.14
N ASN A 229 -15.39 -7.34 -12.71
CA ASN A 229 -14.85 -8.68 -12.96
C ASN A 229 -14.56 -9.46 -11.67
N LYS A 230 -15.31 -9.16 -10.59
CA LYS A 230 -15.05 -9.68 -9.25
C LYS A 230 -14.91 -11.21 -9.18
N GLU A 231 -15.68 -11.94 -9.99
CA GLU A 231 -15.73 -13.41 -9.98
C GLU A 231 -14.42 -13.98 -10.51
N VAL A 232 -13.94 -13.44 -11.64
CA VAL A 232 -12.66 -13.83 -12.24
C VAL A 232 -11.51 -13.50 -11.29
N VAL A 233 -11.49 -12.29 -10.72
CA VAL A 233 -10.39 -11.89 -9.83
C VAL A 233 -10.41 -12.67 -8.51
N GLN A 234 -11.60 -13.05 -8.03
CA GLN A 234 -11.71 -13.94 -6.88
C GLN A 234 -11.16 -15.33 -7.18
N GLU A 235 -11.53 -15.93 -8.31
CA GLU A 235 -10.98 -17.24 -8.71
C GLU A 235 -9.45 -17.17 -8.84
N LEU A 236 -8.91 -16.12 -9.48
CA LEU A 236 -7.46 -15.90 -9.54
C LEU A 236 -6.82 -15.87 -8.15
N SER A 237 -7.43 -15.18 -7.20
CA SER A 237 -6.92 -15.08 -5.83
C SER A 237 -6.92 -16.44 -5.10
N GLU A 238 -7.95 -17.26 -5.31
CA GLU A 238 -8.06 -18.60 -4.74
C GLU A 238 -7.03 -19.55 -5.34
N ARG A 239 -6.79 -19.46 -6.66
CA ARG A 239 -5.76 -20.23 -7.37
C ARG A 239 -4.36 -19.85 -6.90
N LEU A 240 -4.06 -18.56 -6.76
CA LEU A 240 -2.79 -18.09 -6.20
C LEU A 240 -2.59 -18.58 -4.76
N ALA A 241 -3.64 -18.49 -3.92
CA ALA A 241 -3.59 -18.95 -2.54
C ALA A 241 -3.35 -20.46 -2.41
N SER A 242 -3.72 -21.26 -3.42
CA SER A 242 -3.44 -22.71 -3.44
C SER A 242 -1.94 -23.04 -3.56
N GLY A 243 -1.12 -22.10 -4.04
CA GLY A 243 0.32 -22.26 -4.23
C GLY A 243 0.72 -23.21 -5.38
N ALA A 244 -0.24 -23.80 -6.09
CA ALA A 244 0.01 -24.72 -7.20
C ALA A 244 -0.23 -24.10 -8.59
N ALA A 245 -0.83 -22.90 -8.64
CA ALA A 245 -1.18 -22.25 -9.90
C ALA A 245 0.04 -21.70 -10.63
N THR A 246 0.15 -22.02 -11.92
CA THR A 246 1.11 -21.42 -12.84
C THR A 246 0.50 -20.20 -13.53
N VAL A 247 1.34 -19.37 -14.16
CA VAL A 247 0.87 -18.23 -14.97
C VAL A 247 -0.11 -18.68 -16.07
N GLY A 248 0.11 -19.86 -16.67
CA GLY A 248 -0.79 -20.41 -17.68
C GLY A 248 -2.19 -20.71 -17.13
N ASP A 249 -2.27 -21.21 -15.90
CA ASP A 249 -3.56 -21.46 -15.24
C ASP A 249 -4.30 -20.15 -14.96
N LEU A 250 -3.58 -19.09 -14.58
CA LEU A 250 -4.17 -17.77 -14.35
C LEU A 250 -4.70 -17.16 -15.64
N VAL A 251 -3.96 -17.28 -16.75
CA VAL A 251 -4.43 -16.83 -18.08
C VAL A 251 -5.68 -17.60 -18.49
N ALA A 252 -5.72 -18.93 -18.29
CA ALA A 252 -6.88 -19.74 -18.61
C ALA A 252 -8.14 -19.27 -17.87
N VAL A 253 -8.02 -18.89 -16.59
CA VAL A 253 -9.12 -18.32 -15.80
C VAL A 253 -9.60 -16.98 -16.38
N VAL A 254 -8.69 -16.09 -16.79
CA VAL A 254 -9.07 -14.79 -17.38
C VAL A 254 -9.76 -14.96 -18.73
N GLU A 255 -9.32 -15.94 -19.52
CA GLU A 255 -9.87 -16.23 -20.85
C GLU A 255 -11.14 -17.11 -20.81
N GLY A 256 -11.45 -17.74 -19.66
CA GLY A 256 -12.64 -18.57 -19.46
C GLY A 256 -12.55 -20.00 -20.00
N TRP A 257 -11.36 -20.62 -19.93
CA TRP A 257 -11.10 -22.01 -20.33
C TRP A 257 -11.29 -23.04 -19.23
#